data_AF-D6U5I3-F1
#
_entry.id   AF-D6U5I3-F1
#
_cell.length_a   1.000
_cell.length_b   1.000
_cell.length_c   1.000
_cell.angle_alpha   90.00
_cell.angle_beta   90.00
_cell.angle_gamma   90.00
#
_symmetry.space_group_name_H-M   'P 1'
#
loop_
_entity.id
_entity.type
_entity.pdbx_description
1 polymer ?
#
loop_
_entity_poly.entity_id
_entity_poly.type
_entity_poly.pdbx_seq_one_letter_code
_entity_poly.pdbx_strand_id
1 'polypeptide(L)'
;MQRTQETYLLAFRRSMTFRSIDGKTTFISSAEIVPGVELIQKIPATREAPALYELALTLDGEPKVLIVEKDLVELHKDRNTCQLSPSLKSASCKHEEGKTP
;
A
#
# COMPACT_ATOMS: atom_id res chain seq x y z
N MET A 1 -12.26 0.47 18.03
CA MET A 1 -11.77 1.61 17.23
C MET A 1 -11.68 1.14 15.79
N GLN A 2 -12.49 1.70 14.88
CA GLN A 2 -12.39 1.40 13.45
C GLN A 2 -11.04 1.97 12.96
N ARG A 3 -10.02 1.12 12.82
CA ARG A 3 -8.80 1.50 12.11
C ARG A 3 -9.20 1.65 10.65
N THR A 4 -9.24 2.89 10.16
CA THR A 4 -9.31 3.16 8.72
C THR A 4 -8.15 2.41 8.09
N GLN A 5 -8.43 1.35 7.33
CA GLN A 5 -7.43 0.67 6.50
C GLN A 5 -7.02 1.65 5.42
N GLU A 6 -5.92 2.36 5.67
CA GLU A 6 -5.31 3.21 4.68
C GLU A 6 -4.36 2.35 3.84
N THR A 7 -4.61 2.32 2.54
CA THR A 7 -3.72 1.70 1.57
C THR A 7 -2.75 2.73 1.00
N TYR A 8 -1.54 2.25 0.72
CA TYR A 8 -0.40 3.03 0.27
C TYR A 8 0.19 2.37 -0.99
N LEU A 9 0.91 3.16 -1.76
CA LEU A 9 1.86 2.71 -2.76
C LEU A 9 3.25 2.77 -2.10
N LEU A 10 4.02 1.68 -2.21
CA LEU A 10 5.38 1.60 -1.71
C LEU A 10 6.34 1.74 -2.89
N ALA A 11 7.18 2.76 -2.87
CA ALA A 11 8.26 2.96 -3.84
C ALA A 11 9.62 2.69 -3.18
N PHE A 12 10.44 1.84 -3.79
CA PHE A 12 11.80 1.59 -3.32
C PHE A 12 12.79 2.57 -3.94
N ARG A 13 13.55 3.30 -3.11
CA ARG A 13 14.53 4.28 -3.59
C ARG A 13 15.81 3.64 -4.15
N ARG A 14 16.07 2.38 -3.79
CA ARG A 14 17.22 1.59 -4.25
C ARG A 14 16.84 0.12 -4.33
N SER A 15 17.57 -0.63 -5.15
CA SER A 15 17.39 -2.08 -5.22
C SER A 15 17.58 -2.71 -3.85
N MET A 16 16.59 -3.49 -3.42
CA MET A 16 16.58 -4.12 -2.10
C MET A 16 16.41 -5.61 -2.19
N THR A 17 17.07 -6.29 -1.26
CA THR A 17 16.98 -7.74 -1.08
C THR A 17 16.18 -8.02 0.18
N PHE A 18 14.90 -8.37 0.05
CA PHE A 18 14.06 -8.75 1.19
C PHE A 18 14.27 -10.21 1.51
N ARG A 19 14.58 -10.51 2.77
CA ARG A 19 14.45 -11.87 3.30
C ARG A 19 13.10 -12.00 3.97
N SER A 20 12.36 -13.03 3.61
CA SER A 20 11.17 -13.42 4.36
C SER A 20 11.55 -13.78 5.80
N ILE A 21 10.59 -13.71 6.74
CA ILE A 21 10.83 -13.97 8.17
C ILE A 21 11.36 -15.39 8.41
N ASP A 22 10.98 -16.34 7.55
CA ASP A 22 11.46 -17.72 7.52
C ASP A 22 12.86 -17.88 6.87
N GLY A 23 13.46 -16.81 6.38
CA GLY A 23 14.83 -16.75 5.85
C GLY A 23 15.04 -17.45 4.50
N LYS A 24 14.00 -18.05 3.92
CA LYS A 24 14.12 -18.85 2.68
C LYS A 24 13.91 -18.04 1.42
N THR A 25 13.08 -17.01 1.46
CA THR A 25 12.71 -16.29 0.24
C THR A 25 13.44 -14.96 0.17
N THR A 26 14.18 -14.78 -0.92
CA THR A 26 14.97 -13.59 -1.18
C THR A 26 14.36 -12.86 -2.38
N PHE A 27 13.75 -11.69 -2.16
CA PHE A 27 13.18 -10.87 -3.25
C PHE A 27 14.15 -9.75 -3.60
N ILE A 28 14.52 -9.63 -4.88
CA ILE A 28 15.26 -8.48 -5.40
C ILE A 28 14.22 -7.52 -5.97
N SER A 29 13.85 -6.47 -5.23
CA SER A 29 12.99 -5.42 -5.79
C SER A 29 13.88 -4.35 -6.40
N SER A 30 13.86 -4.25 -7.72
CA SER A 30 14.48 -3.18 -8.49
C SER A 30 13.46 -2.08 -8.73
N ALA A 31 13.48 -1.01 -7.92
CA ALA A 31 12.74 0.25 -8.15
C ALA A 31 11.23 0.11 -8.48
N GLU A 32 10.60 -1.00 -8.10
CA GLU A 32 9.22 -1.29 -8.49
C GLU A 32 8.25 -0.65 -7.50
N ILE A 33 7.20 0.00 -8.02
CA ILE A 33 6.14 0.58 -7.20
C ILE A 33 5.17 -0.55 -6.86
N VAL A 34 5.07 -0.90 -5.58
CA VAL A 34 4.13 -1.93 -5.10
C VAL A 34 2.82 -1.25 -4.65
N PRO A 35 1.68 -1.54 -5.30
CA PRO A 35 0.39 -0.99 -4.89
C PRO A 35 -0.28 -1.80 -3.77
N GLY A 36 -1.31 -1.22 -3.16
CA GLY A 36 -2.16 -1.94 -2.19
C GLY A 36 -1.45 -2.31 -0.89
N VAL A 37 -0.45 -1.53 -0.49
CA VAL A 37 0.34 -1.76 0.71
C VAL A 37 -0.38 -1.22 1.93
N GLU A 38 -0.58 -2.05 2.93
CA GLU A 38 -1.15 -1.66 4.22
C GLU A 38 -0.02 -1.45 5.23
N LEU A 39 0.01 -0.27 5.84
CA LEU A 39 0.94 0.01 6.92
C LEU A 39 0.42 -0.60 8.22
N ILE A 40 1.07 -1.65 8.72
CA ILE A 40 0.73 -2.30 9.98
C ILE A 40 1.20 -1.44 11.16
N GLN A 41 2.49 -1.10 11.17
CA GLN A 41 3.09 -0.29 12.23
C GLN A 41 4.34 0.49 11.77
N LYS A 42 4.57 1.60 12.46
CA LYS A 42 5.79 2.41 12.34
C LYS A 42 6.66 2.16 13.56
N ILE A 43 7.83 1.55 13.37
CA ILE A 43 8.81 1.32 14.43
C ILE A 43 9.76 2.54 14.43
N PRO A 44 9.85 3.31 15.52
CA PRO A 44 10.78 4.43 15.61
C PRO A 44 12.23 3.94 15.68
N ALA A 45 13.18 4.75 15.23
CA ALA A 45 14.60 4.45 15.43
C ALA A 45 14.94 4.43 16.93
N THR A 46 15.87 3.57 17.30
CA THR A 46 16.51 3.57 18.61
C THR A 46 17.98 3.94 18.45
N ARG A 47 18.75 4.00 19.55
CA ARG A 47 20.21 4.18 19.45
C ARG A 47 20.91 2.99 18.79
N GLU A 48 20.28 1.82 18.78
CA GLU A 48 20.87 0.55 18.36
C GLU A 48 20.31 0.05 17.01
N ALA A 49 19.18 0.59 16.55
CA ALA A 49 18.51 0.15 15.33
C ALA A 49 17.88 1.32 14.54
N PRO A 50 17.89 1.26 13.19
CA PRO A 50 17.25 2.27 12.35
C PRO A 50 15.72 2.24 12.48
N ALA A 51 15.06 3.27 11.98
CA ALA A 51 13.59 3.30 11.95
C ALA A 51 13.05 2.37 10.86
N LEU A 52 11.98 1.63 11.17
CA LEU A 52 11.41 0.63 10.26
C LEU A 52 9.90 0.84 10.02
N TYR A 53 9.41 0.34 8.91
CA TYR A 53 7.99 0.10 8.64
C TYR A 53 7.73 -1.41 8.58
N GLU A 54 6.64 -1.84 9.19
CA GLU A 54 6.06 -3.17 8.96
C GLU A 54 4.84 -3.00 8.05
N LEU A 55 4.87 -3.69 6.91
CA LEU A 55 3.95 -3.51 5.80
C LEU A 55 3.32 -4.85 5.44
N ALA A 56 2.00 -4.88 5.26
CA ALA A 56 1.30 -5.99 4.63
C ALA A 56 1.04 -5.65 3.15
N LEU A 57 1.28 -6.60 2.26
CA LEU A 57 1.07 -6.46 0.83
C LEU A 57 0.90 -7.83 0.17
N THR A 58 0.47 -7.85 -1.08
CA THR A 58 0.36 -9.07 -1.88
C THR A 58 1.45 -9.08 -2.95
N LEU A 59 2.31 -10.11 -2.95
CA LEU A 59 3.31 -10.34 -4.00
C LEU A 59 3.01 -11.66 -4.69
N ASP A 60 2.93 -11.65 -6.01
CA ASP A 60 2.64 -12.84 -6.83
C ASP A 60 1.32 -13.54 -6.45
N GLY A 61 0.33 -12.78 -5.96
CA GLY A 61 -0.95 -13.30 -5.48
C GLY A 61 -0.95 -13.82 -4.05
N GLU A 62 0.21 -13.84 -3.38
CA GLU A 62 0.37 -14.33 -2.01
C GLU A 62 0.50 -13.16 -1.02
N PRO A 63 -0.25 -13.17 0.11
CA PRO A 63 -0.12 -12.15 1.15
C PRO A 63 1.21 -12.30 1.89
N LYS A 64 1.94 -11.20 2.04
CA LYS A 64 3.26 -11.16 2.68
C LYS A 64 3.37 -9.95 3.61
N VAL A 65 4.20 -10.12 4.64
CA VAL A 65 4.60 -9.04 5.55
C VAL A 65 6.07 -8.71 5.28
N LEU A 66 6.35 -7.43 5.05
CA LEU A 66 7.70 -6.91 4.83
C LEU A 66 8.07 -5.94 5.95
N ILE A 67 9.31 -6.04 6.41
CA ILE A 67 9.94 -5.05 7.30
C ILE A 67 11.00 -4.32 6.48
N VAL A 68 10.87 -3.00 6.39
CA VAL A 68 11.73 -2.16 5.55
C VAL A 68 12.22 -0.94 6.31
N GLU A 69 13.45 -0.49 6.04
CA GLU A 69 13.97 0.75 6.60
C GLU A 69 13.29 1.98 5.99
N LYS A 70 12.90 2.95 6.83
CA LYS A 70 12.15 4.14 6.40
C LYS A 70 12.91 4.99 5.39
N ASP A 71 14.23 5.06 5.52
CA ASP A 71 15.05 5.94 4.67
C ASP A 71 15.15 5.46 3.21
N LEU A 72 14.73 4.22 2.96
CA LEU A 72 14.97 3.51 1.72
C LEU A 72 13.69 3.30 0.91
N VAL A 73 12.57 3.69 1.48
CA VAL A 73 11.24 3.53 0.87
C VAL A 73 10.45 4.81 1.00
N GLU A 74 9.51 5.01 0.09
CA GLU A 74 8.55 6.10 0.13
C GLU A 74 7.13 5.51 0.11
N LEU A 75 6.33 5.88 1.11
CA LEU A 75 4.92 5.50 1.19
C LEU A 75 4.07 6.65 0.66
N HIS A 76 3.46 6.45 -0.50
CA HIS A 76 2.51 7.39 -1.08
C HIS A 76 1.11 6.94 -0.71
N LYS A 77 0.34 7.79 -0.01
CA LYS A 77 -1.05 7.46 0.29
C LYS A 77 -1.83 7.34 -1.02
N ASP A 78 -2.45 6.19 -1.23
CA ASP A 78 -3.25 5.97 -2.43
C ASP A 78 -4.55 6.77 -2.31
N ARG A 79 -4.64 7.87 -3.07
CA ARG A 79 -5.81 8.75 -3.10
C ARG A 79 -6.98 8.15 -3.88
N ASN A 80 -6.80 6.97 -4.50
CA ASN A 80 -7.87 6.26 -5.19
C ASN A 80 -8.76 5.44 -4.23
N THR A 81 -8.51 5.48 -2.92
CA THR A 81 -9.49 5.08 -1.89
C THR A 81 -10.63 6.09 -1.69
N CYS A 82 -10.97 6.86 -2.72
CA CYS A 82 -12.26 7.53 -2.78
C CYS A 82 -13.33 6.50 -3.18
N GLN A 83 -14.24 6.24 -2.24
CA GLN A 83 -15.55 5.58 -2.42
C GLN A 83 -15.57 4.05 -2.57
N LEU A 84 -15.39 3.37 -1.44
CA LEU A 84 -16.35 2.31 -1.10
C LEU A 84 -17.27 2.86 -0.02
N SER A 85 -18.18 3.74 -0.41
CA SER A 85 -19.38 4.05 0.37
C SER A 85 -20.38 2.92 0.12
N PRO A 86 -20.76 2.09 1.10
CA PRO A 86 -21.89 1.20 0.95
C PRO A 86 -23.16 2.01 1.19
N SER A 87 -23.53 2.87 0.24
CA SER A 87 -24.81 3.58 0.25
C SER A 87 -25.70 3.01 -0.84
N LEU A 88 -26.41 1.95 -0.44
CA LEU A 88 -27.83 1.72 -0.68
C LEU A 88 -28.40 2.05 -2.08
N LYS A 89 -28.84 0.95 -2.73
CA LYS A 89 -30.11 0.81 -3.47
C LYS A 89 -30.45 1.88 -4.53
N SER A 90 -30.50 1.40 -5.77
CA SER A 90 -31.61 1.61 -6.71
C SER A 90 -32.02 3.05 -7.03
N ALA A 91 -31.72 3.52 -8.24
CA ALA A 91 -32.75 3.85 -9.24
C ALA A 91 -32.12 4.42 -10.51
N SER A 92 -32.68 3.97 -11.62
CA SER A 92 -32.54 4.48 -12.98
C SER A 92 -32.86 5.97 -13.06
N CYS A 93 -32.02 6.76 -13.74
CA CYS A 93 -32.43 8.03 -14.34
C CYS A 93 -32.04 8.03 -15.81
N LYS A 94 -33.02 7.71 -16.67
CA LYS A 94 -33.08 8.23 -18.04
C LYS A 94 -33.62 9.66 -18.00
N HIS A 95 -32.98 10.58 -18.73
CA HIS A 95 -33.56 11.71 -19.46
C HIS A 95 -32.41 12.41 -20.20
N GLU A 96 -32.27 12.25 -21.51
CA GLU A 96 -32.90 13.04 -22.60
C GLU A 96 -32.40 14.49 -22.75
N GLU A 97 -31.76 14.71 -23.92
CA GLU A 97 -31.88 15.85 -24.83
C GLU A 97 -31.14 17.19 -24.62
N GLY A 98 -30.56 17.71 -25.72
CA GLY A 98 -30.31 19.15 -25.97
C GLY A 98 -28.84 19.54 -26.15
N LYS A 99 -28.23 19.36 -27.33
CA LYS A 99 -28.20 20.27 -28.50
C LYS A 99 -27.34 21.54 -28.31
N THR A 100 -26.19 21.53 -28.97
CA THR A 100 -25.28 22.64 -29.31
C THR A 100 -25.97 23.69 -30.19
N PRO A 101 -25.53 24.97 -30.10
CA PRO A 101 -24.51 25.48 -31.03
C PRO A 101 -23.34 26.20 -30.35
#